data_AF-A0A0F3GMH3-F1
#
_entry.id   AF-A0A0F3GMH3-F1
#
_cell.length_a   1.000
_cell.length_b   1.000
_cell.length_c   1.000
_cell.angle_alpha   90.00
_cell.angle_beta   90.00
_cell.angle_gamma   90.00
#
_symmetry.space_group_name_H-M   'P 1'
#
loop_
_entity.id
_entity.type
_entity.pdbx_description
1 polymer ?
#
loop_
_entity_poly.entity_id
_entity_poly.type
_entity_poly.pdbx_seq_one_letter_code
_entity_poly.pdbx_strand_id
1 'polypeptide(L)'
;MFSQEKELFIRQKANEHIPYMNEKILWSMHAVRKLRTERFKKNEIEGLLKECILVEDYVMVGRPLPGCLVLGHVGIIAVHVVIAIDIDNGRILIITLYKPSDDRWEDDWKRRKFNG
;
A
#
# COMPACT_ATOMS: atom_id res chain seq x y z
N MET A 1 -9.87 -3.91 -14.07
CA MET A 1 -8.72 -3.03 -13.85
C MET A 1 -7.46 -3.88 -13.93
N PHE A 2 -6.60 -3.61 -14.91
CA PHE A 2 -5.30 -4.24 -15.07
C PHE A 2 -4.32 -3.76 -13.99
N SER A 3 -3.25 -4.50 -13.77
CA SER A 3 -2.27 -4.23 -12.71
C SER A 3 -1.60 -2.85 -12.84
N GLN A 4 -1.25 -2.42 -14.06
CA GLN A 4 -0.69 -1.08 -14.30
C GLN A 4 -1.67 0.07 -13.97
N GLU A 5 -2.96 -0.15 -14.18
CA GLU A 5 -3.99 0.85 -13.87
C GLU A 5 -4.13 1.04 -12.36
N LYS A 6 -4.01 -0.06 -11.58
CA LYS A 6 -4.08 0.00 -10.11
C LYS A 6 -2.94 0.83 -9.51
N GLU A 7 -1.71 0.61 -9.98
CA GLU A 7 -0.56 1.39 -9.56
C GLU A 7 -0.77 2.88 -9.82
N LEU A 8 -1.18 3.24 -11.05
CA LEU A 8 -1.44 4.63 -11.42
C LEU A 8 -2.56 5.24 -10.58
N PHE A 9 -3.64 4.49 -10.33
CA PHE A 9 -4.74 4.96 -9.50
C PHE A 9 -4.29 5.25 -8.07
N ILE A 10 -3.49 4.37 -7.45
CA ILE A 10 -2.96 4.56 -6.10
C ILE A 10 -2.11 5.82 -6.03
N ARG A 11 -1.17 5.99 -6.97
CA ARG A 11 -0.32 7.19 -7.04
C ARG A 11 -1.13 8.46 -7.24
N GLN A 12 -2.14 8.41 -8.11
CA GLN A 12 -3.04 9.54 -8.33
C GLN A 12 -3.79 9.90 -7.04
N LYS A 13 -4.39 8.93 -6.35
CA LYS A 13 -5.12 9.18 -5.10
C LYS A 13 -4.19 9.71 -4.00
N ALA A 14 -2.94 9.23 -3.93
CA ALA A 14 -1.95 9.74 -3.00
C ALA A 14 -1.54 11.20 -3.28
N ASN A 15 -1.47 11.60 -4.56
CA ASN A 15 -1.19 12.98 -4.95
C ASN A 15 -2.38 13.93 -4.71
N GLU A 16 -3.62 13.45 -4.90
CA GLU A 16 -4.84 14.21 -4.62
C GLU A 16 -5.13 14.34 -3.12
N HIS A 17 -4.54 13.48 -2.28
CA HIS A 17 -4.84 13.44 -0.86
C HIS A 17 -4.38 14.71 -0.14
N ILE A 18 -5.33 15.40 0.47
CA ILE A 18 -5.06 16.48 1.41
C ILE A 18 -5.77 16.09 2.72
N PRO A 19 -5.04 15.76 3.80
CA PRO A 19 -5.66 15.41 5.08
C PRO A 19 -6.70 16.45 5.51
N TYR A 20 -7.87 15.98 5.97
CA TYR A 20 -9.02 16.80 6.41
C TYR A 20 -9.75 17.62 5.33
N MET A 21 -9.12 17.93 4.19
CA MET A 21 -9.72 18.74 3.12
C MET A 21 -10.18 17.91 1.91
N ASN A 22 -9.41 16.88 1.54
CA ASN A 22 -9.69 15.97 0.44
C ASN A 22 -9.15 14.57 0.78
N GLU A 23 -9.90 13.81 1.56
CA GLU A 23 -9.48 12.48 1.98
C GLU A 23 -9.64 11.45 0.85
N LYS A 24 -8.48 11.03 0.32
CA LYS A 24 -8.33 9.98 -0.67
C LYS A 24 -7.70 8.71 -0.10
N ILE A 25 -7.04 8.82 1.06
CA ILE A 25 -6.40 7.71 1.77
C ILE A 25 -7.14 7.50 3.10
N LEU A 26 -7.73 6.31 3.24
CA LEU A 26 -8.34 5.85 4.47
C LEU A 26 -7.43 4.84 5.15
N TRP A 27 -7.63 4.66 6.45
CA TRP A 27 -6.77 3.83 7.29
C TRP A 27 -7.59 2.83 8.09
N SER A 28 -7.28 1.54 7.98
CA SER A 28 -7.85 0.54 8.88
C SER A 28 -7.29 0.70 10.30
N MET A 29 -8.02 0.22 11.31
CA MET A 29 -7.51 0.16 12.68
C MET A 29 -6.21 -0.65 12.78
N HIS A 30 -6.07 -1.70 11.97
CA HIS A 30 -4.88 -2.54 11.95
C HIS A 30 -3.67 -1.77 11.37
N ALA A 31 -3.86 -1.00 10.30
CA ALA A 31 -2.82 -0.14 9.74
C ALA A 31 -2.38 0.95 10.74
N VAL A 32 -3.34 1.57 11.45
CA VAL A 32 -3.02 2.57 12.49
C VAL A 32 -2.17 1.96 13.62
N ARG A 33 -2.46 0.72 14.04
CA ARG A 33 -1.61 0.01 15.01
C ARG A 33 -0.22 -0.28 14.47
N LYS A 34 -0.14 -0.67 13.19
CA LYS A 34 1.14 -0.95 12.51
C LYS A 34 2.04 0.26 12.37
N LEU A 35 1.50 1.46 12.14
CA LEU A 35 2.30 2.70 12.19
C LEU A 35 3.11 2.81 13.48
N ARG A 36 2.48 2.55 14.64
CA ARG A 36 3.17 2.59 15.93
C ARG A 36 4.23 1.51 16.07
N THR A 37 3.91 0.26 15.72
CA THR A 37 4.86 -0.86 15.90
C THR A 37 6.05 -0.79 14.94
N GLU A 38 5.80 -0.37 13.70
CA GLU A 38 6.84 -0.25 12.66
C GLU A 38 7.61 1.09 12.72
N ARG A 39 7.14 2.03 13.57
CA ARG A 39 7.67 3.37 13.82
C ARG A 39 7.61 4.30 12.60
N PHE A 40 6.47 4.31 11.93
CA PHE A 40 6.16 5.23 10.83
C PHE A 40 5.09 6.24 11.21
N LYS A 41 5.15 7.43 10.61
CA LYS A 41 4.11 8.45 10.64
C LYS A 41 3.20 8.30 9.41
N LYS A 42 1.94 8.75 9.54
CA LYS A 42 0.98 8.71 8.43
C LYS A 42 1.49 9.41 7.18
N ASN A 43 2.04 10.62 7.32
CA ASN A 43 2.54 11.42 6.21
C ASN A 43 3.71 10.77 5.45
N GLU A 44 4.55 9.96 6.13
CA GLU A 44 5.62 9.20 5.48
C GLU A 44 5.03 8.12 4.55
N ILE A 45 3.98 7.43 5.00
CA ILE A 45 3.29 6.43 4.20
C ILE A 45 2.44 7.06 3.11
N GLU A 46 1.77 8.18 3.37
CA GLU A 46 1.04 8.92 2.33
C GLU A 46 2.01 9.43 1.24
N GLY A 47 3.22 9.83 1.65
CA GLY A 47 4.30 10.25 0.75
C GLY A 47 4.83 9.12 -0.11
N LEU A 48 5.16 7.94 0.46
CA LEU A 48 5.72 6.83 -0.31
C LEU A 48 4.75 6.30 -1.38
N LEU A 49 3.44 6.42 -1.16
CA LEU A 49 2.42 5.95 -2.10
C LEU A 49 2.37 6.75 -3.41
N LYS A 50 2.97 7.94 -3.44
CA LYS A 50 3.07 8.75 -4.67
C LYS A 50 3.98 8.10 -5.71
N GLU A 51 4.96 7.30 -5.26
CA GLU A 51 5.96 6.63 -6.09
C GLU A 51 5.99 5.11 -5.88
N CYS A 52 4.92 4.53 -5.31
CA CYS A 52 4.89 3.11 -5.00
C CYS A 52 4.80 2.24 -6.26
N ILE A 53 5.33 1.03 -6.19
CA ILE A 53 5.26 0.03 -7.26
C ILE A 53 4.33 -1.09 -6.82
N LEU A 54 3.48 -1.57 -7.72
CA LEU A 54 2.66 -2.74 -7.49
C LEU A 54 3.52 -4.01 -7.44
N VAL A 55 3.38 -4.80 -6.38
CA VAL A 55 4.14 -6.03 -6.13
C VAL A 55 3.26 -7.25 -6.40
N GLU A 56 2.07 -7.28 -5.80
CA GLU A 56 1.11 -8.38 -5.97
C GLU A 56 -0.28 -7.82 -6.21
N ASP A 57 -0.97 -8.39 -7.19
CA ASP A 57 -2.37 -8.11 -7.46
C ASP A 57 -3.24 -9.25 -6.91
N TYR A 58 -3.98 -8.98 -5.83
CA TYR A 58 -4.84 -9.99 -5.23
C TYR A 58 -6.23 -9.96 -5.86
N VAL A 59 -6.54 -11.02 -6.59
CA VAL A 59 -7.91 -11.30 -7.02
C VAL A 59 -8.69 -11.79 -5.80
N MET A 60 -9.26 -10.85 -5.04
CA MET A 60 -9.98 -11.20 -3.81
C MET A 60 -11.42 -11.62 -4.11
N VAL A 61 -11.59 -12.85 -4.61
CA VAL A 61 -12.92 -13.48 -4.74
C VAL A 61 -13.59 -13.49 -3.36
N GLY A 62 -14.79 -12.91 -3.25
CA GLY A 62 -15.59 -12.89 -2.02
C GLY A 62 -15.24 -11.80 -1.00
N ARG A 63 -14.40 -10.81 -1.33
CA ARG A 63 -14.21 -9.60 -0.48
C ARG A 63 -14.81 -8.34 -1.12
N PRO A 64 -15.18 -7.32 -0.32
CA PRO A 64 -15.90 -6.14 -0.83
C PRO A 64 -15.09 -5.26 -1.79
N LEU A 65 -13.76 -5.23 -1.66
CA LEU A 65 -12.87 -4.37 -2.47
C LEU A 65 -11.67 -5.17 -2.98
N PRO A 66 -11.21 -4.96 -4.22
CA PRO A 66 -9.99 -5.59 -4.74
C PRO A 66 -8.77 -5.10 -3.96
N GLY A 67 -7.89 -6.04 -3.59
CA GLY A 67 -6.71 -5.78 -2.79
C GLY A 67 -5.43 -5.87 -3.61
N CYS A 68 -4.39 -5.14 -3.22
CA CYS A 68 -3.06 -5.30 -3.77
C CYS A 68 -1.98 -5.03 -2.72
N LEU A 69 -0.78 -5.52 -3.00
CA LEU A 69 0.42 -5.18 -2.26
C LEU A 69 1.25 -4.21 -3.09
N VAL A 70 1.65 -3.11 -2.49
CA VAL A 70 2.61 -2.16 -3.09
C VAL A 70 3.86 -2.04 -2.24
N LEU A 71 4.96 -1.70 -2.90
CA LEU A 71 6.25 -1.37 -2.31
C LEU A 71 6.53 0.11 -2.51
N GLY A 72 6.91 0.81 -1.45
CA GLY A 72 7.49 2.14 -1.52
C GLY A 72 8.62 2.28 -0.51
N HIS A 73 9.21 3.47 -0.45
CA HIS A 73 10.37 3.74 0.41
C HIS A 73 10.15 4.97 1.28
N VAL A 74 10.50 4.86 2.56
CA VAL A 74 10.64 5.99 3.48
C VAL A 74 12.13 6.19 3.71
N GLY A 75 12.72 7.16 3.01
CA GLY A 75 14.18 7.25 2.91
C GLY A 75 14.74 5.99 2.25
N ILE A 76 15.65 5.29 2.93
CA ILE A 76 16.22 4.01 2.46
C ILE A 76 15.42 2.78 2.89
N ILE A 77 14.35 2.96 3.68
CA ILE A 77 13.62 1.84 4.28
C ILE A 77 12.50 1.41 3.33
N ALA A 78 12.58 0.18 2.83
CA ALA A 78 11.50 -0.45 2.08
C ALA A 78 10.27 -0.68 2.97
N VAL A 79 9.08 -0.41 2.43
CA VAL A 79 7.81 -0.59 3.12
C VAL A 79 6.81 -1.25 2.19
N HIS A 80 6.25 -2.35 2.66
CA HIS A 80 5.14 -3.06 2.05
C HIS A 80 3.83 -2.57 2.62
N VAL A 81 2.90 -2.21 1.74
CA VAL A 81 1.59 -1.68 2.10
C VAL A 81 0.51 -2.47 1.37
N VAL A 82 -0.44 -3.04 2.12
CA VAL A 82 -1.60 -3.72 1.54
C VAL A 82 -2.74 -2.72 1.45
N ILE A 83 -3.29 -2.56 0.25
CA ILE A 83 -4.27 -1.55 -0.10
C ILE A 83 -5.52 -2.20 -0.68
N ALA A 84 -6.69 -1.76 -0.23
CA ALA A 84 -7.96 -1.95 -0.94
C ALA A 84 -8.27 -0.72 -1.80
N ILE A 85 -8.72 -0.94 -3.03
CA ILE A 85 -9.05 0.13 -3.97
C ILE A 85 -10.57 0.30 -4.02
N ASP A 86 -11.05 1.51 -3.73
CA ASP A 86 -12.45 1.90 -3.80
C ASP A 86 -12.62 2.86 -4.98
N ILE A 87 -12.87 2.29 -6.16
CA ILE A 87 -12.99 3.04 -7.42
C ILE A 87 -14.22 3.95 -7.37
N ASP A 88 -15.35 3.43 -6.87
CA ASP A 88 -16.63 4.13 -6.87
C ASP A 88 -16.58 5.43 -6.06
N ASN A 89 -15.87 5.43 -4.93
CA ASN A 89 -15.66 6.64 -4.13
C ASN A 89 -14.37 7.40 -4.49
N GLY A 90 -13.56 6.87 -5.42
CA GLY A 90 -12.28 7.44 -5.79
C GLY A 90 -11.32 7.54 -4.61
N ARG A 91 -11.20 6.47 -3.81
CA ARG A 91 -10.38 6.40 -2.59
C ARG A 91 -9.58 5.09 -2.53
N ILE A 92 -8.60 5.05 -1.64
CA ILE A 92 -7.89 3.84 -1.25
C ILE A 92 -7.95 3.64 0.26
N LEU A 93 -7.96 2.39 0.71
CA LEU A 93 -7.91 2.01 2.12
C LEU A 93 -6.62 1.24 2.40
N ILE A 94 -5.79 1.77 3.29
CA ILE A 94 -4.61 1.07 3.80
C ILE A 94 -5.09 0.03 4.83
N ILE A 95 -4.91 -1.25 4.48
CA ILE A 95 -5.29 -2.38 5.33
C ILE A 95 -4.21 -2.68 6.36
N THR A 96 -2.95 -2.78 5.91
CA THR A 96 -1.78 -3.03 6.77
C THR A 96 -0.52 -2.48 6.11
N LEU A 97 0.55 -2.37 6.89
CA LEU A 97 1.90 -2.06 6.42
C LEU A 97 2.96 -2.76 7.28
N TYR A 98 4.10 -3.07 6.66
CA TYR A 98 5.23 -3.73 7.32
C TYR A 98 6.54 -3.49 6.54
N LYS A 99 7.68 -3.62 7.21
CA LYS A 99 8.98 -3.70 6.53
C LYS A 99 9.14 -5.11 5.95
N PRO A 100 9.45 -5.27 4.65
CA PRO A 100 9.75 -6.57 4.09
C PRO A 100 11.00 -7.15 4.78
N SER A 101 11.09 -8.46 4.77
CA SER A 101 12.10 -9.23 5.47
C SER A 101 12.73 -10.25 4.51
N ASP A 102 14.04 -10.45 4.64
CA ASP A 102 14.87 -11.30 3.78
C ASP A 102 14.50 -12.80 3.85
N ASP A 103 13.84 -13.23 4.92
CA ASP A 103 13.25 -14.57 5.05
C ASP A 103 12.10 -14.84 4.05
N ARG A 104 11.42 -13.80 3.57
CA ARG A 104 10.21 -13.91 2.72
C ARG A 104 10.36 -13.29 1.35
N TRP A 105 11.33 -12.40 1.15
CA TRP A 105 11.46 -11.60 -0.06
C TRP A 105 12.87 -11.67 -0.63
N GLU A 106 12.96 -11.63 -1.96
CA GLU A 106 14.20 -11.42 -2.70
C GLU A 106 14.79 -10.04 -2.37
N ASP A 107 16.07 -9.84 -2.67
CA ASP A 107 16.82 -8.63 -2.32
C ASP A 107 16.23 -7.33 -2.91
N ASP A 108 15.41 -7.45 -3.96
CA ASP A 108 14.69 -6.34 -4.59
C ASP A 108 13.39 -5.94 -3.87
N TRP A 109 13.00 -6.70 -2.84
CA TRP A 109 11.72 -6.63 -2.10
C TRP A 109 10.46 -6.79 -2.97
N LYS A 110 10.60 -7.10 -4.26
CA LYS A 110 9.48 -7.15 -5.23
C LYS A 110 8.98 -8.56 -5.47
N ARG A 111 9.74 -9.59 -5.10
CA ARG A 111 9.38 -10.99 -5.33
C ARG A 111 9.47 -11.78 -4.03
N ARG A 112 8.46 -12.63 -3.78
CA ARG A 112 8.52 -13.57 -2.67
C ARG A 112 9.54 -14.65 -2.96
N LYS A 113 10.29 -15.05 -1.94
CA LYS A 113 11.09 -16.27 -1.98
C LYS A 113 10.14 -17.47 -2.05
N PHE A 114 10.43 -18.39 -2.95
CA PHE A 114 9.70 -19.65 -3.01
C PHE A 114 10.24 -20.57 -1.90
N ASN A 115 9.54 -20.58 -0.77
CA ASN A 115 9.79 -21.60 0.26
C ASN A 115 8.98 -22.83 -0.14
N GLY A 116 9.62 -23.74 -0.86
CA GLY A 116 9.06 -25.06 -1.21
C GLY A 116 8.91 -25.97 0.01
#